data_AF-A0A810MSU4-F1
#
_entry.id   AF-A0A810MSU4-F1
#
_cell.length_a   1.000
_cell.length_b   1.000
_cell.length_c   1.000
_cell.angle_alpha   90.00
_cell.angle_beta   90.00
_cell.angle_gamma   90.00
#
_symmetry.space_group_name_H-M   'P 1'
#
loop_
_entity.id
_entity.type
_entity.pdbx_description
1 polymer ?
#
loop_
_entity_poly.entity_id
_entity_poly.type
_entity_poly.pdbx_seq_one_letter_code
_entity_poly.pdbx_strand_id
1 'polypeptide(L)'
;MTRQHRRRRLVATLLPLLLAGGVTAGCTGSDPAEDGDPMTIRLLVREFNLREIGVDCAGSGAYLFVHRTAPYRLVDGDGAELASGELPTGTSIAAFEEDLEVPRVPTFCEFAVPVTVPKRDAYQLVIDDRPPIALTTDRENPEGGPSLVAVIP
;
A
#
# COMPACT_ATOMS: atom_id res chain seq x y z
N MET A 1 59.32 -12.96 -48.15
CA MET A 1 58.70 -11.90 -48.97
C MET A 1 57.97 -10.94 -48.02
N THR A 2 58.60 -9.81 -47.65
CA THR A 2 58.22 -8.41 -48.02
C THR A 2 56.88 -7.98 -47.44
N ARG A 3 56.72 -6.89 -46.65
CA ARG A 3 57.43 -5.61 -46.62
C ARG A 3 57.24 -4.92 -45.26
N GLN A 4 58.29 -4.19 -44.88
CA GLN A 4 58.35 -3.19 -43.82
C GLN A 4 57.27 -2.09 -43.98
N HIS A 5 56.67 -1.66 -42.88
CA HIS A 5 56.34 -0.24 -42.69
C HIS A 5 57.19 0.37 -41.58
N ARG A 6 57.87 1.45 -41.96
CA ARG A 6 58.86 2.21 -41.20
C ARG A 6 58.20 3.10 -40.15
N ARG A 7 58.79 3.08 -38.95
CA ARG A 7 59.27 4.22 -38.14
C ARG A 7 58.39 5.49 -38.08
N ARG A 8 58.08 5.91 -36.85
CA ARG A 8 58.68 7.08 -36.14
C ARG A 8 58.09 7.13 -34.72
N ARG A 9 58.95 7.04 -33.68
CA ARG A 9 59.40 8.16 -32.80
C ARG A 9 58.23 8.79 -32.03
N LEU A 10 58.24 9.07 -30.74
CA LEU A 10 59.18 9.03 -29.61
C LEU A 10 58.38 9.69 -28.44
N VAL A 11 58.73 9.41 -27.19
CA VAL A 11 58.59 10.31 -26.02
C VAL A 11 57.13 10.52 -25.54
N ALA A 12 56.70 9.82 -24.49
CA ALA A 12 56.94 10.10 -23.06
C ALA A 12 56.30 11.41 -22.57
N THR A 13 55.25 11.28 -21.76
CA THR A 13 54.98 12.18 -20.63
C THR A 13 54.00 11.49 -19.67
N LEU A 14 54.51 11.15 -18.49
CA LEU A 14 53.69 10.91 -17.31
C LEU A 14 52.91 12.19 -16.97
N LEU A 15 51.63 12.04 -16.63
CA LEU A 15 50.86 13.09 -15.97
C LEU A 15 50.01 12.44 -14.86
N PRO A 16 50.35 12.61 -13.57
CA PRO A 16 49.45 12.27 -12.48
C PRO A 16 48.56 13.49 -12.24
N LEU A 17 47.28 13.41 -12.61
CA LEU A 17 46.30 14.42 -12.23
C LEU A 17 45.52 13.90 -11.01
N LEU A 18 45.88 14.45 -9.84
CA LEU A 18 45.02 14.47 -8.67
C LEU A 18 43.68 15.12 -9.05
N LEU A 19 42.56 14.43 -8.80
CA LEU A 19 41.27 15.07 -8.57
C LEU A 19 40.71 14.62 -7.24
N ALA A 20 40.63 15.60 -6.35
CA ALA A 20 39.89 15.60 -5.12
C ALA A 20 38.38 15.67 -5.36
N GLY A 21 37.62 15.19 -4.39
CA GLY A 21 36.28 15.71 -4.08
C GLY A 21 35.12 14.97 -4.73
N GLY A 22 34.37 14.25 -3.90
CA GLY A 22 33.08 13.69 -4.30
C GLY A 22 32.60 12.52 -3.44
N VAL A 23 32.75 12.58 -2.11
CA VAL A 23 31.85 11.78 -1.26
C VAL A 23 30.47 12.43 -1.38
N THR A 24 29.69 11.94 -2.33
CA THR A 24 28.24 12.16 -2.35
C THR A 24 27.69 11.50 -1.10
N ALA A 25 27.59 12.28 -0.02
CA ALA A 25 26.78 11.95 1.13
C ALA A 25 25.40 11.57 0.58
N GLY A 26 24.98 10.34 0.86
CA GLY A 26 23.71 9.82 0.40
C GLY A 26 22.59 10.76 0.83
N CYS A 27 21.75 11.12 -0.13
CA CYS A 27 20.38 11.55 0.15
C CYS A 27 19.69 10.38 0.87
N THR A 28 19.77 10.36 2.19
CA THR A 28 18.73 9.75 3.01
C THR A 28 17.84 10.90 3.42
N GLY A 29 16.99 11.34 2.49
CA GLY A 29 15.87 12.22 2.80
C GLY A 29 14.92 11.43 3.67
N SER A 30 15.22 11.37 4.97
CA SER A 30 14.22 11.08 5.98
C SER A 30 13.51 12.40 6.19
N ASP A 31 12.47 12.64 5.39
CA ASP A 31 11.54 13.72 5.70
C ASP A 31 11.09 13.54 7.15
N PRO A 32 11.06 14.61 7.95
CA PRO A 32 10.63 14.52 9.33
C PRO A 32 9.24 13.88 9.36
N ALA A 33 9.08 12.87 10.22
CA ALA A 33 7.80 12.19 10.40
C ALA A 33 6.73 13.24 10.69
N GLU A 34 5.80 13.41 9.76
CA GLU A 34 4.66 14.30 9.97
C GLU A 34 3.73 13.69 11.01
N ASP A 35 3.26 14.51 11.96
CA ASP A 35 2.29 14.07 12.95
C ASP A 35 1.00 13.60 12.25
N GLY A 36 0.53 12.42 12.64
CA GLY A 36 -0.65 11.78 12.06
C GLY A 36 -1.82 11.69 13.03
N ASP A 37 -3.02 11.65 12.48
CA ASP A 37 -4.26 11.40 13.23
C ASP A 37 -4.64 9.91 13.14
N PRO A 38 -5.19 9.31 14.22
CA PRO A 38 -5.68 7.94 14.19
C PRO A 38 -6.93 7.83 13.31
N MET A 39 -6.94 6.84 12.42
CA MET A 39 -8.05 6.51 11.52
C MET A 39 -8.18 5.00 11.33
N THR A 40 -9.32 4.55 10.80
CA THR A 40 -9.51 3.15 10.39
C THR A 40 -9.71 3.06 8.87
N ILE A 41 -8.96 2.20 8.20
CA ILE A 41 -9.28 1.77 6.84
C ILE A 41 -10.27 0.60 6.93
N ARG A 42 -11.46 0.76 6.35
CA ARG A 42 -12.48 -0.27 6.23
C ARG A 42 -12.48 -0.83 4.81
N LEU A 43 -11.93 -2.02 4.64
CA LEU A 43 -11.95 -2.72 3.36
C LEU A 43 -13.09 -3.72 3.33
N LEU A 44 -14.12 -3.42 2.55
CA LEU A 44 -15.32 -4.25 2.44
C LEU A 44 -15.23 -5.15 1.22
N VAL A 45 -14.90 -6.43 1.43
CA VAL A 45 -14.84 -7.42 0.35
C VAL A 45 -16.19 -8.13 0.26
N ARG A 46 -16.85 -8.07 -0.91
CA ARG A 46 -18.09 -8.81 -1.09
C ARG A 46 -17.85 -10.30 -0.90
N GLU A 47 -18.62 -10.90 0.00
CA GLU A 47 -18.68 -12.34 0.16
C GLU A 47 -19.89 -12.88 -0.62
N PHE A 48 -19.69 -13.93 -1.43
CA PHE A 48 -20.78 -14.61 -2.14
C PHE A 48 -21.43 -15.72 -1.30
N ASN A 49 -21.11 -15.79 -0.01
CA ASN A 49 -21.63 -16.77 0.93
C ASN A 49 -22.59 -16.10 1.92
N LEU A 50 -23.60 -16.84 2.37
CA LEU A 50 -24.42 -16.44 3.52
C LEU A 50 -23.71 -16.80 4.81
N ARG A 51 -23.63 -15.87 5.76
CA ARG A 51 -22.88 -16.03 7.01
C ARG A 51 -23.61 -15.37 8.18
N GLU A 52 -23.32 -15.85 9.38
CA GLU A 52 -23.64 -15.13 10.62
C GLU A 52 -22.80 -13.85 10.70
N ILE A 53 -23.35 -12.78 11.25
CA ILE A 53 -22.63 -11.51 11.44
C ILE A 53 -21.66 -11.64 12.62
N GLY A 54 -20.49 -11.00 12.53
CA GLY A 54 -19.50 -10.91 13.60
C GLY A 54 -18.53 -12.09 13.69
N VAL A 55 -18.50 -12.97 12.69
CA VAL A 55 -17.58 -14.13 12.67
C VAL A 55 -16.43 -13.90 11.69
N ASP A 56 -15.31 -14.58 11.93
CA ASP A 56 -14.13 -14.50 11.06
C ASP A 56 -14.46 -14.89 9.60
N CYS A 57 -13.85 -14.15 8.67
CA CYS A 57 -13.96 -14.35 7.24
C CYS A 57 -12.63 -14.03 6.53
N ALA A 58 -12.54 -14.41 5.25
CA ALA A 58 -11.34 -14.20 4.42
C ALA A 58 -11.67 -13.59 3.04
N GLY A 59 -12.84 -12.95 2.89
CA GLY A 59 -13.31 -12.45 1.60
C GLY A 59 -13.80 -13.55 0.65
N SER A 60 -14.03 -13.19 -0.62
CA SER A 60 -14.43 -14.15 -1.65
C SER A 60 -13.24 -14.65 -2.48
N GLY A 61 -13.36 -15.86 -3.04
CA GLY A 61 -12.28 -16.52 -3.78
C GLY A 61 -11.81 -15.82 -5.07
N ALA A 62 -12.51 -14.78 -5.54
CA ALA A 62 -12.03 -13.94 -6.64
C ALA A 62 -10.93 -12.95 -6.19
N TYR A 63 -10.83 -12.68 -4.89
CA TYR A 63 -9.91 -11.72 -4.29
C TYR A 63 -8.95 -12.39 -3.33
N LEU A 64 -8.30 -13.47 -3.79
CA LEU A 64 -7.33 -14.23 -2.98
C LEU A 64 -6.14 -13.41 -2.47
N PHE A 65 -5.89 -12.22 -3.03
CA PHE A 65 -4.85 -11.30 -2.55
C PHE A 65 -5.29 -10.47 -1.34
N VAL A 66 -6.59 -10.47 -1.01
CA VAL A 66 -7.15 -9.78 0.16
C VAL A 66 -7.46 -10.81 1.23
N HIS A 67 -6.47 -11.10 2.05
CA HIS A 67 -6.57 -12.08 3.12
C HIS A 67 -5.80 -11.61 4.35
N ARG A 68 -6.07 -12.24 5.50
CA ARG A 68 -5.28 -12.04 6.71
C ARG A 68 -3.80 -12.26 6.40
N THR A 69 -2.93 -11.37 6.89
CA THR A 69 -1.48 -11.32 6.64
C THR A 69 -1.05 -10.89 5.23
N ALA A 70 -1.98 -10.51 4.34
CA ALA A 70 -1.58 -9.89 3.08
C ALA A 70 -0.89 -8.55 3.38
N PRO A 71 0.29 -8.26 2.80
CA PRO A 71 0.98 -7.01 3.04
C PRO A 71 0.20 -5.86 2.41
N TYR A 72 0.10 -4.74 3.11
CA TYR A 72 -0.49 -3.51 2.58
C TYR A 72 0.47 -2.33 2.69
N ARG A 73 0.26 -1.36 1.79
CA ARG A 73 0.77 0.01 1.91
C ARG A 73 -0.40 0.97 1.72
N LEU A 74 -0.48 1.95 2.61
CA LEU A 74 -1.31 3.13 2.45
C LEU A 74 -0.43 4.21 1.84
N VAL A 75 -0.83 4.74 0.68
CA VAL A 75 -0.12 5.82 -0.01
C VAL A 75 -1.02 7.04 -0.18
N ASP A 76 -0.43 8.22 -0.33
CA ASP A 76 -1.16 9.44 -0.69
C ASP A 76 -1.44 9.52 -2.20
N GLY A 77 -2.04 10.64 -2.64
CA GLY A 77 -2.36 10.89 -4.05
C GLY A 77 -1.14 10.99 -4.97
N ASP A 78 0.03 11.27 -4.43
CA ASP A 78 1.31 11.36 -5.17
C ASP A 78 2.09 10.03 -5.13
N GLY A 79 1.58 9.05 -4.39
CA GLY A 79 2.16 7.72 -4.25
C GLY A 79 3.21 7.60 -3.15
N ALA A 80 3.35 8.60 -2.27
CA ALA A 80 4.23 8.50 -1.11
C ALA A 80 3.62 7.57 -0.06
N GLU A 81 4.44 6.67 0.51
CA GLU A 81 4.00 5.75 1.56
C GLU A 81 3.77 6.49 2.88
N LEU A 82 2.57 6.31 3.44
CA LEU A 82 2.16 6.89 4.71
C LEU A 82 2.17 5.86 5.84
N ALA A 83 1.82 4.61 5.53
CA ALA A 83 1.81 3.50 6.48
C ALA A 83 1.91 2.16 5.74
N SER A 84 2.41 1.14 6.41
CA SER A 84 2.44 -0.24 5.90
C SER A 84 2.26 -1.25 7.03
N GLY A 85 1.88 -2.47 6.66
CA GLY A 85 1.63 -3.54 7.61
C GLY A 85 1.02 -4.76 6.94
N GLU A 86 0.32 -5.54 7.73
CA GLU A 86 -0.40 -6.74 7.30
C GLU A 86 -1.89 -6.60 7.58
N LEU A 87 -2.72 -7.11 6.67
CA LEU A 87 -4.17 -7.11 6.89
C LEU A 87 -4.52 -7.99 8.11
N PRO A 88 -5.43 -7.51 8.99
CA PRO A 88 -5.90 -8.27 10.13
C PRO A 88 -6.82 -9.43 9.70
N THR A 89 -7.35 -10.16 10.68
CA THR A 89 -8.49 -11.05 10.42
C THR A 89 -9.69 -10.22 9.98
N GLY A 90 -10.40 -10.67 8.95
CA GLY A 90 -11.64 -10.04 8.52
C GLY A 90 -12.83 -10.51 9.36
N THR A 91 -13.82 -9.63 9.53
CA THR A 91 -15.07 -9.91 10.27
C THR A 91 -16.27 -9.77 9.34
N SER A 92 -17.24 -10.66 9.46
CA SER A 92 -18.48 -10.57 8.68
C SER A 92 -19.37 -9.44 9.17
N ILE A 93 -19.78 -8.56 8.25
CA ILE A 93 -20.76 -7.50 8.51
C ILE A 93 -21.92 -7.63 7.54
N ALA A 94 -23.11 -7.19 7.94
CA ALA A 94 -24.28 -7.24 7.08
C ALA A 94 -24.06 -6.45 5.77
N ALA A 95 -24.51 -7.00 4.64
CA ALA A 95 -24.47 -6.29 3.36
C ALA A 95 -25.67 -5.35 3.14
N PHE A 96 -26.70 -5.48 3.98
CA PHE A 96 -27.96 -4.76 3.94
C PHE A 96 -28.35 -4.35 5.36
N GLU A 97 -29.09 -3.26 5.53
CA GLU A 97 -29.55 -2.79 6.84
C GLU A 97 -30.80 -3.57 7.30
N GLU A 98 -31.54 -4.13 6.36
CA GLU A 98 -32.76 -4.87 6.62
C GLU A 98 -32.49 -6.19 7.36
N ASP A 99 -33.28 -6.45 8.41
CA ASP A 99 -33.33 -7.75 9.06
C ASP A 99 -34.06 -8.75 8.15
N LEU A 100 -33.33 -9.78 7.71
CA LEU A 100 -33.87 -10.83 6.85
C LEU A 100 -34.56 -11.96 7.64
N GLU A 101 -34.66 -11.83 8.97
CA GLU A 101 -35.26 -12.82 9.89
C GLU A 101 -34.64 -14.22 9.79
N VAL A 102 -33.39 -14.29 9.32
CA VAL A 102 -32.61 -15.51 9.17
C VAL A 102 -31.22 -15.35 9.78
N PRO A 103 -30.65 -16.41 10.39
CA PRO A 103 -29.37 -16.31 11.07
C PRO A 103 -28.18 -16.07 10.12
N ARG A 104 -28.30 -16.49 8.86
CA ARG A 104 -27.24 -16.36 7.85
C ARG A 104 -27.72 -15.46 6.73
N VAL A 105 -27.06 -14.31 6.61
CA VAL A 105 -27.42 -13.25 5.67
C VAL A 105 -26.28 -13.00 4.68
N PRO A 106 -26.52 -12.27 3.59
CA PRO A 106 -25.45 -11.74 2.76
C PRO A 106 -24.56 -10.81 3.57
N THR A 107 -23.25 -11.02 3.52
CA THR A 107 -22.26 -10.26 4.28
C THR A 107 -21.16 -9.68 3.39
N PHE A 108 -20.55 -8.59 3.85
CA PHE A 108 -19.19 -8.25 3.47
C PHE A 108 -18.23 -8.91 4.45
N CYS A 109 -17.03 -9.24 3.98
CA CYS A 109 -15.89 -9.47 4.85
C CYS A 109 -15.14 -8.15 5.02
N GLU A 110 -15.21 -7.57 6.22
CA GLU A 110 -14.57 -6.32 6.56
C GLU A 110 -13.18 -6.56 7.15
N PHE A 111 -12.17 -5.91 6.57
CA PHE A 111 -10.86 -5.75 7.21
C PHE A 111 -10.77 -4.33 7.78
N ALA A 112 -10.82 -4.21 9.11
CA ALA A 112 -10.67 -2.94 9.81
C ALA A 112 -9.21 -2.72 10.21
N VAL A 113 -8.49 -1.88 9.46
CA VAL A 113 -7.06 -1.64 9.63
C VAL A 113 -6.84 -0.32 10.36
N PRO A 114 -6.40 -0.34 11.64
CA PRO A 114 -6.06 0.89 12.35
C PRO A 114 -4.77 1.48 11.79
N VAL A 115 -4.78 2.78 11.48
CA VAL A 115 -3.62 3.52 10.99
C VAL A 115 -3.52 4.88 11.66
N THR A 116 -2.31 5.43 11.75
CA THR A 116 -2.08 6.81 12.15
C THR A 116 -1.40 7.50 10.99
N VAL A 117 -2.09 8.43 10.33
CA VAL A 117 -1.59 9.08 9.12
C VAL A 117 -1.89 10.58 9.13
N PRO A 118 -0.98 11.39 8.57
CA PRO A 118 -1.23 12.82 8.40
C PRO A 118 -2.36 13.02 7.38
N LYS A 119 -3.08 14.14 7.51
CA LYS A 119 -4.18 14.48 6.61
C LYS A 119 -3.69 14.66 5.16
N ARG A 120 -4.40 14.06 4.21
CA ARG A 120 -4.19 14.18 2.76
C ARG A 120 -5.49 14.45 2.02
N ASP A 121 -5.35 14.92 0.79
CA ASP A 121 -6.48 15.13 -0.13
C ASP A 121 -6.98 13.82 -0.75
N ALA A 122 -6.09 12.82 -0.86
CA ALA A 122 -6.39 11.50 -1.38
C ALA A 122 -5.56 10.43 -0.68
N TYR A 123 -6.14 9.23 -0.57
CA TYR A 123 -5.48 8.04 -0.05
C TYR A 123 -5.76 6.87 -0.98
N GLN A 124 -4.77 5.99 -1.13
CA GLN A 124 -4.90 4.75 -1.89
C GLN A 124 -4.32 3.58 -1.08
N LEU A 125 -4.99 2.44 -1.14
CA LEU A 125 -4.55 1.20 -0.52
C LEU A 125 -3.95 0.29 -1.57
N VAL A 126 -2.69 -0.09 -1.38
CA VAL A 126 -2.00 -1.12 -2.16
C VAL A 126 -1.94 -2.38 -1.32
N ILE A 127 -2.39 -3.51 -1.86
CA ILE A 127 -2.35 -4.82 -1.19
C ILE A 127 -1.57 -5.75 -2.11
N ASP A 128 -0.57 -6.44 -1.58
CA ASP A 128 0.23 -7.44 -2.32
C ASP A 128 0.77 -6.92 -3.68
N ASP A 129 1.24 -5.67 -3.70
CA ASP A 129 1.77 -4.96 -4.88
C ASP A 129 0.81 -4.89 -6.09
N ARG A 130 -0.49 -5.04 -5.85
CA ARG A 130 -1.54 -4.91 -6.87
C ARG A 130 -1.85 -3.44 -7.18
N PRO A 131 -2.58 -3.15 -8.27
CA PRO A 131 -3.02 -1.78 -8.57
C PRO A 131 -3.69 -1.12 -7.35
N PRO A 132 -3.37 0.16 -7.06
CA PRO A 132 -3.92 0.85 -5.90
C PRO A 132 -5.45 0.95 -5.93
N ILE A 133 -6.06 0.77 -4.77
CA ILE A 133 -7.50 0.92 -4.54
C ILE A 133 -7.73 2.30 -3.93
N ALA A 134 -8.52 3.15 -4.61
CA ALA A 134 -8.87 4.46 -4.08
C ALA A 134 -9.72 4.32 -2.82
N LEU A 135 -9.37 5.08 -1.78
CA LEU A 135 -10.13 5.16 -0.54
C LEU A 135 -10.96 6.44 -0.52
N THR A 136 -12.17 6.35 0.04
CA THR A 136 -13.05 7.51 0.25
C THR A 136 -13.33 7.71 1.73
N THR A 137 -13.62 8.94 2.16
CA THR A 137 -14.10 9.17 3.53
C THR A 137 -15.40 8.43 3.77
N ASP A 138 -15.44 7.62 4.82
CA ASP A 138 -16.63 6.91 5.23
C ASP A 138 -17.57 7.86 5.98
N ARG A 139 -18.60 8.33 5.28
CA ARG A 139 -19.62 9.22 5.86
C ARG A 139 -20.83 8.45 6.39
N GLU A 140 -20.93 7.17 6.07
CA GLU A 140 -22.08 6.32 6.39
C GLU A 140 -21.90 5.61 7.74
N ASN A 141 -20.67 5.59 8.28
CA ASN A 141 -20.38 5.06 9.62
C ASN A 141 -19.80 6.12 10.58
N PRO A 142 -20.56 7.15 10.98
CA PRO A 142 -20.08 8.21 11.87
C PRO A 142 -19.79 7.71 13.30
N GLU A 143 -20.43 6.62 13.74
CA GLU A 143 -20.27 6.07 15.09
C GLU A 143 -18.96 5.28 15.26
N GLY A 144 -18.40 4.76 14.16
CA GLY A 144 -17.12 4.05 14.14
C GLY A 144 -15.87 4.95 14.22
N GLY A 145 -16.06 6.28 14.24
CA GLY A 145 -14.96 7.25 14.23
C GLY A 145 -14.38 7.53 12.83
N PRO A 146 -13.30 8.33 12.75
CA PRO A 146 -12.69 8.70 11.48
C PRO A 146 -12.26 7.48 10.67
N SER A 147 -12.84 7.31 9.49
CA SER A 147 -12.55 6.14 8.66
C SER A 147 -12.52 6.45 7.16
N LEU A 148 -11.72 5.63 6.47
CA LEU A 148 -11.59 5.56 5.03
C LEU A 148 -12.16 4.22 4.58
N VAL A 149 -12.97 4.21 3.52
CA VAL A 149 -13.65 3.01 3.04
C VAL A 149 -13.33 2.73 1.57
N ALA A 150 -13.19 1.45 1.25
CA ALA A 150 -13.26 0.93 -0.12
C ALA A 150 -14.11 -0.34 -0.16
N VAL A 151 -14.90 -0.47 -1.22
CA VAL A 151 -15.70 -1.66 -1.51
C VAL A 151 -15.05 -2.43 -2.65
N ILE A 152 -14.68 -3.67 -2.39
CA ILE A 152 -14.21 -4.62 -3.39
C ILE A 152 -15.43 -5.45 -3.83
N PRO A 153 -15.80 -5.40 -5.13
CA PRO A 153 -17.05 -5.94 -5.62
C PRO A 153 -17.19 -7.45 -5.53
#